data_AF-A0A523PS11-F1
#
_entry.id   AF-A0A523PS11-F1
#
_cell.length_a   1.000
_cell.length_b   1.000
_cell.length_c   1.000
_cell.angle_alpha   90.00
_cell.angle_beta   90.00
_cell.angle_gamma   90.00
#
_symmetry.space_group_name_H-M   'P 1'
#
loop_
_entity.id
_entity.type
_entity.pdbx_description
1 polymer ?
#
loop_
_entity_poly.entity_id
_entity_poly.type
_entity_poly.pdbx_seq_one_letter_code
_entity_poly.pdbx_strand_id
1 'polypeptide(L)'
;MMELVRALLLEMEEYPPTSGFFDLAINGYSEDEVSYHIKLLYEQGLIDALDLSSSSGFCWKPRNLTWEGHNFIEAIRDDSRWEKVKSFLREGGKILTIETLKEAIQKLFM
;
A
#
# COMPACT_ATOMS: atom_id res chain seq x y z
N MET A 1 9.46 0.24 -4.87
CA MET A 1 8.17 0.97 -4.91
C MET A 1 6.97 0.04 -4.84
N MET A 2 6.58 -0.66 -5.92
CA MET A 2 5.31 -1.40 -5.91
C MET A 2 5.30 -2.68 -5.07
N GLU A 3 6.41 -3.41 -5.05
CA GLU A 3 6.51 -4.61 -4.20
C GLU A 3 6.44 -4.25 -2.71
N LEU A 4 6.97 -3.07 -2.32
CA LEU A 4 6.82 -2.54 -0.97
C LEU A 4 5.36 -2.18 -0.65
N VAL A 5 4.65 -1.54 -1.59
CA VAL A 5 3.20 -1.25 -1.43
C VAL A 5 2.41 -2.55 -1.20
N ARG A 6 2.64 -3.57 -2.02
CA ARG A 6 1.99 -4.87 -1.88
C ARG A 6 2.34 -5.52 -0.54
N ALA A 7 3.63 -5.56 -0.19
CA ALA A 7 4.09 -6.16 1.06
C ALA A 7 3.50 -5.45 2.28
N LEU A 8 3.48 -4.12 2.32
CA LEU A 8 2.89 -3.36 3.43
C LEU A 8 1.40 -3.66 3.59
N LEU A 9 0.63 -3.64 2.49
CA LEU A 9 -0.81 -3.88 2.56
C LEU A 9 -1.15 -5.31 3.00
N LEU A 10 -0.40 -6.30 2.51
CA LEU A 10 -0.56 -7.69 2.94
C LEU A 10 -0.16 -7.88 4.40
N GLU A 11 0.96 -7.30 4.82
CA GLU A 11 1.40 -7.35 6.22
C GLU A 11 0.35 -6.70 7.13
N MET A 12 -0.18 -5.53 6.76
CA MET A 12 -1.23 -4.83 7.50
C MET A 12 -2.51 -5.64 7.68
N GLU A 13 -2.84 -6.52 6.74
CA GLU A 13 -4.05 -7.34 6.81
C GLU A 13 -3.96 -8.43 7.89
N GLU A 14 -2.74 -8.92 8.16
CA GLU A 14 -2.48 -9.90 9.21
C GLU A 14 -2.52 -9.28 10.62
N TYR A 15 -2.48 -7.95 10.73
CA TYR A 15 -2.54 -7.27 12.02
C TYR A 15 -3.99 -7.22 12.56
N PRO A 16 -4.21 -7.64 13.82
CA PRO A 16 -5.52 -7.53 14.43
C PRO A 16 -5.92 -6.04 14.55
N PRO A 17 -7.21 -5.70 14.46
CA PRO A 17 -7.67 -4.34 14.62
C PRO A 17 -7.28 -3.83 16.02
N THR A 18 -6.43 -2.80 16.06
CA THR A 18 -5.98 -2.18 17.31
C THR A 18 -6.60 -0.79 17.48
N SER A 19 -6.70 -0.31 18.72
CA SER A 19 -7.11 1.06 19.02
C SER A 19 -6.00 2.10 18.77
N GLY A 20 -4.81 1.68 18.37
CA GLY A 20 -3.61 2.52 18.22
C GLY A 20 -2.98 2.42 16.83
N PHE A 21 -1.73 2.87 16.71
CA PHE A 21 -0.90 2.59 15.55
C PHE A 21 -0.01 1.38 15.85
N PHE A 22 0.56 0.77 14.81
CA PHE A 22 1.53 -0.30 14.95
C PHE A 22 2.78 -0.05 14.12
N ASP A 23 3.86 -0.70 14.52
CA ASP A 23 5.11 -0.67 13.78
C ASP A 23 5.11 -1.78 12.73
N LEU A 24 5.36 -1.37 11.49
CA LEU A 24 5.64 -2.28 10.37
C LEU A 24 7.11 -2.22 10.03
N ALA A 25 7.70 -3.38 9.81
CA ALA A 25 9.03 -3.53 9.26
C ALA A 25 8.95 -4.52 8.10
N ILE A 26 9.40 -4.09 6.91
CA ILE A 26 9.46 -4.95 5.72
C ILE A 26 10.92 -5.24 5.44
N ASN A 27 11.28 -6.52 5.36
CA ASN A 27 12.66 -6.94 5.11
C ASN A 27 13.18 -6.35 3.79
N GLY A 28 14.39 -5.79 3.82
CA GLY A 28 15.02 -5.16 2.66
C GLY A 28 14.66 -3.69 2.43
N TYR A 29 13.83 -3.08 3.29
CA TYR A 29 13.48 -1.66 3.23
C TYR A 29 13.83 -0.94 4.52
N SER A 30 14.24 0.32 4.40
CA SER A 30 14.52 1.19 5.55
C SER A 30 13.23 1.69 6.22
N GLU A 31 13.33 2.13 7.48
CA GLU A 31 12.20 2.75 8.19
C GLU A 31 11.68 4.01 7.47
N ASP A 32 12.58 4.79 6.88
CA ASP A 32 12.23 5.98 6.11
C ASP A 32 11.42 5.61 4.85
N GLU A 33 11.83 4.55 4.14
CA GLU A 33 11.08 4.05 2.98
C GLU A 33 9.69 3.55 3.39
N VAL A 34 9.60 2.77 4.46
CA VAL A 34 8.32 2.26 4.99
C VAL A 34 7.41 3.43 5.39
N SER A 35 7.94 4.36 6.19
CA SER A 35 7.26 5.59 6.62
C SER A 35 6.72 6.39 5.41
N TYR A 36 7.56 6.58 4.38
CA TYR A 36 7.17 7.31 3.19
C TYR A 36 6.04 6.62 2.42
N HIS A 37 6.08 5.29 2.33
CA HIS A 37 5.03 4.53 1.65
C HIS A 37 3.73 4.48 2.46
N ILE A 38 3.79 4.46 3.79
CA ILE A 38 2.61 4.62 4.66
C ILE A 38 1.94 5.96 4.39
N LYS A 39 2.71 7.05 4.29
CA LYS A 39 2.19 8.37 3.91
C LYS A 39 1.46 8.33 2.56
N LEU A 40 2.07 7.72 1.54
CA LEU A 40 1.46 7.61 0.21
C LEU A 40 0.17 6.78 0.21
N LEU A 41 0.15 5.67 0.94
CA LEU A 41 -1.03 4.82 1.08
C LEU A 41 -2.19 5.56 1.75
N TYR A 42 -1.88 6.35 2.78
CA TYR A 42 -2.83 7.22 3.47
C TYR A 42 -3.39 8.30 2.54
N GLU A 43 -2.51 9.00 1.80
CA GLU A 43 -2.92 10.03 0.83
C GLU A 43 -3.82 9.48 -0.29
N GLN A 44 -3.74 8.17 -0.57
CA GLN A 44 -4.55 7.48 -1.58
C GLN A 44 -5.80 6.80 -1.00
N GLY A 45 -6.07 6.97 0.30
CA GLY A 45 -7.26 6.46 0.98
C GLY A 45 -7.29 4.94 1.16
N LEU A 46 -6.16 4.25 0.98
CA LEU A 46 -6.09 2.79 1.13
C LEU A 46 -5.95 2.38 2.61
N ILE A 47 -5.38 3.27 3.44
CA ILE A 47 -5.18 3.02 4.87
C ILE A 47 -5.53 4.28 5.67
N ASP A 48 -5.83 4.08 6.95
CA ASP A 48 -5.72 5.11 7.97
C ASP A 48 -4.31 5.06 8.57
N ALA A 49 -3.70 6.24 8.77
CA ALA A 49 -2.37 6.38 9.34
C ALA A 49 -2.27 7.61 10.24
N LEU A 50 -1.19 7.68 10.99
CA LEU A 50 -0.81 8.82 11.82
C LEU A 50 0.50 9.42 11.31
N ASP A 51 0.51 10.75 11.17
CA ASP A 51 1.73 11.52 11.06
C ASP A 51 2.29 11.78 12.46
N LEU A 52 3.42 11.12 12.76
CA LEU A 52 4.18 11.28 14.00
C LEU A 52 5.48 12.06 13.74
N SER A 53 5.58 12.73 12.59
CA SER A 53 6.74 13.53 12.24
C SER A 53 6.91 14.67 13.23
N SER A 54 8.17 14.94 13.59
CA SER A 54 8.52 16.01 14.51
C SER A 54 9.85 16.65 14.11
N SER A 55 10.41 17.53 14.95
CA SER A 55 11.77 18.03 14.77
C SER A 55 12.83 16.91 14.75
N SER A 56 12.50 15.72 15.25
CA SER A 56 13.39 14.55 15.27
C SER A 56 13.41 13.76 13.97
N GLY A 57 12.49 13.99 13.02
CA GLY A 57 12.46 13.27 11.76
C GLY A 57 11.05 12.99 11.22
N PHE A 58 11.03 12.37 10.03
CA PHE A 58 9.82 12.01 9.29
C PHE A 58 9.33 10.63 9.72
N CYS A 59 8.11 10.54 10.26
CA CYS A 59 7.59 9.30 10.83
C CYS A 59 6.09 9.17 10.59
N TRP A 60 5.69 8.17 9.82
CA TRP A 60 4.31 7.80 9.57
C TRP A 60 4.06 6.37 10.04
N LYS A 61 2.94 6.14 10.73
CA LYS A 61 2.57 4.81 11.24
C LYS A 61 1.15 4.42 10.84
N PRO A 62 0.92 3.18 10.36
CA PRO A 62 -0.40 2.70 10.00
C PRO A 62 -1.28 2.52 11.24
N ARG A 63 -2.59 2.61 11.03
CA ARG A 63 -3.61 2.32 12.05
C ARG A 63 -4.54 1.21 11.61
N ASN A 64 -5.21 1.37 10.47
CA ASN A 64 -6.19 0.41 9.95
C ASN A 64 -6.17 0.41 8.42
N LEU A 65 -6.64 -0.69 7.83
CA LEU A 65 -7.02 -0.73 6.42
C LEU A 65 -8.37 -0.04 6.24
N THR A 66 -8.53 0.71 5.14
CA THR A 66 -9.86 1.19 4.74
C THR A 66 -10.59 0.10 3.96
N TRP A 67 -11.89 0.29 3.73
CA TRP A 67 -12.65 -0.58 2.83
C TRP A 67 -12.03 -0.65 1.43
N GLU A 68 -11.54 0.48 0.93
CA GLU A 68 -10.84 0.53 -0.35
C GLU A 68 -9.51 -0.23 -0.31
N GLY A 69 -8.77 -0.15 0.81
CA GLY A 69 -7.57 -0.94 1.07
C GLY A 69 -7.83 -2.45 0.99
N HIS A 70 -8.87 -2.95 1.65
CA HIS A 70 -9.24 -4.37 1.58
C HIS A 70 -9.59 -4.81 0.14
N ASN A 71 -10.37 -4.02 -0.59
CA ASN A 71 -10.69 -4.35 -1.99
C ASN A 71 -9.44 -4.34 -2.88
N PHE A 72 -8.52 -3.41 -2.63
CA PHE A 72 -7.26 -3.34 -3.35
C PHE A 72 -6.40 -4.58 -3.08
N ILE A 73 -6.30 -5.02 -1.81
CA ILE A 73 -5.59 -6.24 -1.42
C ILE A 73 -6.14 -7.47 -2.14
N GLU A 74 -7.46 -7.65 -2.17
CA GLU A 74 -8.09 -8.78 -2.86
C GLU A 74 -7.73 -8.87 -4.34
N ALA A 75 -7.48 -7.73 -5.00
CA ALA A 75 -7.06 -7.68 -6.39
C ALA A 75 -5.58 -8.00 -6.62
N ILE A 76 -4.72 -7.79 -5.61
CA ILE A 76 -3.26 -7.96 -5.71
C ILE A 76 -2.72 -9.14 -4.90
N ARG A 77 -3.56 -9.82 -4.11
CA ARG A 77 -3.17 -10.95 -3.24
C ARG A 77 -2.57 -12.08 -4.06
N ASP A 78 -3.27 -12.47 -5.12
CA ASP A 78 -2.86 -13.55 -6.01
C ASP A 78 -1.76 -13.10 -6.98
N ASP A 79 -0.67 -13.87 -7.07
CA ASP A 79 0.49 -13.54 -7.92
C ASP A 79 0.12 -13.44 -9.40
N SER A 80 -0.82 -14.26 -9.88
CA SER A 80 -1.27 -14.22 -11.28
C SER A 80 -2.07 -12.95 -11.57
N ARG A 81 -2.93 -12.52 -10.62
CA ARG A 81 -3.66 -11.24 -10.72
C ARG A 81 -2.68 -10.07 -10.63
N TRP A 82 -1.70 -10.13 -9.74
CA TRP A 82 -0.68 -9.10 -9.61
C TRP A 82 0.15 -8.93 -10.90
N GLU A 83 0.59 -10.04 -11.49
CA GLU A 83 1.33 -9.99 -12.76
C GLU A 83 0.46 -9.47 -13.91
N LYS A 84 -0.84 -9.80 -13.92
CA LYS A 84 -1.80 -9.27 -14.90
C LYS A 84 -1.95 -7.76 -14.80
N VAL A 85 -2.07 -7.20 -13.58
CA VAL A 85 -2.13 -5.76 -13.35
C VAL A 85 -0.85 -5.07 -13.83
N LYS A 86 0.32 -5.60 -13.45
CA LYS A 86 1.62 -5.05 -13.88
C LYS A 86 1.77 -5.08 -15.41
N SER A 87 1.38 -6.18 -16.05
CA SER A 87 1.48 -6.35 -17.50
C SER A 87 0.56 -5.36 -18.24
N PHE A 88 -0.69 -5.23 -17.78
CA PHE A 88 -1.64 -4.27 -18.35
C PHE A 88 -1.13 -2.82 -18.31
N LEU A 89 -0.51 -2.41 -17.19
CA LEU A 89 0.05 -1.06 -17.07
C LEU A 89 1.30 -0.86 -17.95
N ARG A 90 2.17 -1.87 -18.03
CA ARG A 90 3.37 -1.85 -18.88
C ARG A 90 3.02 -1.75 -20.36
N GLU A 91 2.08 -2.57 -20.82
CA GLU A 91 1.60 -2.56 -22.22
C GLU A 91 0.92 -1.23 -22.58
N GLY A 92 0.22 -0.62 -21.62
CA GLY A 92 -0.38 0.70 -21.78
C GLY A 92 0.59 1.88 -21.71
N GLY A 93 1.89 1.64 -21.48
CA GLY A 93 2.90 2.70 -21.34
C GLY A 93 2.68 3.64 -20.14
N LYS A 94 1.91 3.21 -19.14
CA LYS A 94 1.56 4.03 -17.98
C LYS A 94 2.69 4.02 -16.95
N ILE A 95 2.88 5.17 -16.29
CA ILE A 95 3.75 5.28 -15.13
C ILE A 95 3.12 4.49 -13.99
N LEU A 96 3.93 3.70 -13.29
CA LEU A 96 3.47 2.85 -12.20
C LEU A 96 3.31 3.65 -10.92
N THR A 97 2.10 4.17 -10.69
CA THR A 97 1.68 4.86 -9.46
C THR A 97 0.52 4.12 -8.80
N ILE A 98 0.25 4.39 -7.51
CA ILE A 98 -0.92 3.83 -6.80
C ILE A 98 -2.21 4.17 -7.56
N GLU A 99 -2.34 5.39 -8.07
CA GLU A 99 -3.50 5.81 -8.86
C GLU A 99 -3.70 4.94 -10.11
N THR A 100 -2.65 4.74 -10.91
CA THR A 100 -2.74 3.88 -12.10
C THR A 100 -2.99 2.41 -11.75
N LEU A 101 -2.50 1.93 -10.60
CA LEU A 101 -2.81 0.59 -10.10
C LEU A 101 -4.30 0.46 -9.75
N LYS A 102 -4.87 1.46 -9.06
CA LYS A 102 -6.31 1.52 -8.79
C LYS A 102 -7.09 1.46 -10.10
N GLU A 103 -6.75 2.30 -11.08
CA GLU A 103 -7.40 2.28 -12.41
C GLU A 103 -7.31 0.91 -13.11
N ALA A 104 -6.13 0.26 -13.07
CA ALA A 104 -5.93 -1.04 -13.69
C ALA A 104 -6.76 -2.13 -13.01
N ILE A 105 -6.81 -2.14 -11.68
CA ILE A 105 -7.63 -3.07 -10.90
C ILE A 105 -9.11 -2.88 -11.25
N GLN A 106 -9.59 -1.64 -11.30
CA GLN A 106 -10.96 -1.35 -11.71
C GLN A 106 -11.27 -1.89 -13.10
N LYS A 107 -10.37 -1.71 -14.07
CA LYS A 107 -10.60 -2.19 -15.46
C LYS A 107 -10.49 -3.69 -15.66
N LEU A 108 -9.69 -4.38 -14.83
CA LEU A 108 -9.40 -5.80 -15.01
C LEU A 108 -10.33 -6.71 -14.22
N PHE A 109 -10.91 -6.22 -13.13
CA PHE A 109 -11.62 -7.04 -12.14
C PHE A 109 -13.00 -6.52 -11.76
N MET A 110 -13.44 -5.38 -12.29
CA MET A 110 -14.82 -4.87 -12.19
C MET A 110 -15.37 -4.58 -13.59
#